data_AF-A0A523BVW4-F1
#
_entry.id   AF-A0A523BVW4-F1
#
_cell.length_a   1.000
_cell.length_b   1.000
_cell.length_c   1.000
_cell.angle_alpha   90.00
_cell.angle_beta   90.00
_cell.angle_gamma   90.00
#
_symmetry.space_group_name_H-M   'P 1'
#
loop_
_entity.id
_entity.type
_entity.pdbx_description
1 polymer ?
#
loop_
_entity_poly.entity_id
_entity_poly.type
_entity_poly.pdbx_seq_one_letter_code
_entity_poly.pdbx_strand_id
1 'polypeptide(L)'
;MSDYTDILVRLRAGLIDVNGLVWENSELDESLRQALADMALAAGSEYSLGGLDGALVTSLPVQHFATLVRGAAAYALLWRAAERVDAFSARPNLPAEVLAAAAALLARFEVALTYLAALRSAGLQTSAVPPYPDGTESTQPGWQLPDAPDGAGG
;
A
#
# COMPACT_ATOMS: atom_id res chain seq x y z
N MET A 1 13.95 18.48 4.68
CA MET A 1 12.56 18.15 4.34
C MET A 1 12.54 16.65 4.08
N SER A 2 11.70 15.89 4.77
CA SER A 2 11.60 14.42 4.59
C SER A 2 10.48 14.08 3.62
N ASP A 3 10.52 12.86 3.04
CA ASP A 3 9.43 12.37 2.18
C ASP A 3 8.08 12.38 2.92
N TYR A 4 8.08 12.10 4.23
CA TYR A 4 6.91 12.26 5.08
C TYR A 4 6.33 13.68 5.05
N THR A 5 7.18 14.72 5.18
CA THR A 5 6.71 16.12 5.15
C THR A 5 6.01 16.43 3.82
N ASP A 6 6.58 15.98 2.71
CA ASP A 6 6.02 16.22 1.37
C ASP A 6 4.70 15.46 1.16
N ILE A 7 4.61 14.22 1.63
CA ILE A 7 3.39 13.42 1.60
C ILE A 7 2.30 14.06 2.47
N LEU A 8 2.64 14.54 3.66
CA LEU A 8 1.69 15.21 4.55
C LEU A 8 1.15 16.49 3.93
N VAL A 9 2.01 17.31 3.29
CA VAL A 9 1.56 18.52 2.55
C VAL A 9 0.57 18.16 1.44
N ARG A 10 0.86 17.11 0.67
CA ARG A 10 -0.04 16.65 -0.40
C ARG A 10 -1.35 16.10 0.13
N LEU A 11 -1.32 15.33 1.21
CA LEU A 11 -2.50 14.79 1.88
C LEU A 11 -3.39 15.93 2.40
N ARG A 12 -2.80 16.91 3.09
CA ARG A 12 -3.49 18.11 3.57
C ARG A 12 -4.12 18.90 2.43
N ALA A 13 -3.40 19.11 1.33
CA ALA A 13 -3.96 19.76 0.16
C ALA A 13 -5.15 18.98 -0.43
N GLY A 14 -5.07 17.65 -0.50
CA GLY A 14 -6.14 16.78 -0.98
C GLY A 14 -7.39 16.80 -0.09
N LEU A 15 -7.21 17.01 1.22
CA LEU A 15 -8.30 17.15 2.19
C LEU A 15 -8.80 18.60 2.35
N ILE A 16 -8.28 19.53 1.54
CA ILE A 16 -8.60 20.97 1.62
C ILE A 16 -8.30 21.54 3.02
N ASP A 17 -7.21 21.08 3.62
CA ASP A 17 -6.77 21.47 4.97
C ASP A 17 -5.27 21.78 5.02
N VAL A 18 -4.84 22.65 4.09
CA VAL A 18 -3.42 23.04 3.93
C VAL A 18 -2.84 23.62 5.23
N ASN A 19 -3.67 24.30 6.04
CA ASN A 19 -3.24 24.95 7.28
C ASN A 19 -3.40 24.06 8.53
N GLY A 20 -3.94 22.84 8.40
CA GLY A 20 -4.11 21.92 9.53
C GLY A 20 -5.11 22.37 10.59
N LEU A 21 -6.21 22.99 10.17
CA LEU A 21 -7.27 23.44 11.05
C LEU A 21 -8.33 22.37 11.30
N VAL A 22 -8.45 21.39 10.40
CA VAL A 22 -9.49 20.36 10.46
C VAL A 22 -8.94 19.00 10.90
N TRP A 23 -7.73 18.65 10.44
CA TRP A 23 -7.12 17.34 10.67
C TRP A 23 -5.85 17.48 11.50
N GLU A 24 -5.80 16.75 12.61
CA GLU A 24 -4.60 16.65 13.42
C GLU A 24 -3.54 15.78 12.72
N ASN A 25 -2.26 16.02 13.01
CA ASN A 25 -1.17 15.20 12.45
C ASN A 25 -1.33 13.72 12.83
N SER A 26 -1.72 13.44 14.07
CA SER A 26 -1.93 12.07 14.59
C SER A 26 -2.95 11.27 13.77
N GLU A 27 -4.05 11.90 13.37
CA GLU A 27 -5.10 11.28 12.53
C GLU A 27 -4.60 10.99 11.12
N LEU A 28 -3.82 11.92 10.55
CA LEU A 28 -3.22 11.76 9.23
C LEU A 28 -2.11 10.71 9.24
N ASP A 29 -1.34 10.62 10.32
CA ASP A 29 -0.31 9.60 10.52
C ASP A 29 -0.92 8.21 10.61
N GLU A 30 -2.02 8.04 11.36
CA GLU A 30 -2.79 6.79 11.39
C GLU A 30 -3.29 6.41 9.99
N SER A 31 -3.87 7.36 9.28
CA SER A 31 -4.40 7.13 7.94
C SER A 31 -3.30 6.74 6.94
N LEU A 32 -2.11 7.33 7.07
CA LEU A 32 -0.92 6.95 6.31
C LEU A 32 -0.44 5.54 6.67
N ARG A 33 -0.41 5.19 7.96
CA ARG A 33 -0.05 3.84 8.42
C ARG A 33 -0.99 2.78 7.87
N GLN A 34 -2.30 2.99 7.91
CA GLN A 34 -3.28 2.07 7.35
C GLN A 34 -3.10 1.87 5.84
N ALA A 35 -2.99 2.96 5.08
CA ALA A 35 -2.79 2.90 3.64
C ALA A 35 -1.46 2.22 3.26
N LEU A 36 -0.38 2.49 4.01
CA LEU A 36 0.93 1.90 3.78
C LEU A 36 0.94 0.40 4.12
N ALA A 37 0.22 -0.02 5.16
CA ALA A 37 0.03 -1.43 5.51
C ALA A 37 -0.70 -2.20 4.40
N ASP A 38 -1.79 -1.65 3.86
CA ASP A 38 -2.52 -2.30 2.76
C ASP A 38 -1.70 -2.40 1.47
N MET A 39 -0.93 -1.35 1.17
CA MET A 39 0.00 -1.37 0.04
C MET A 39 1.08 -2.42 0.23
N ALA A 40 1.62 -2.58 1.44
CA ALA A 40 2.60 -3.60 1.76
C ALA A 40 2.02 -5.02 1.60
N LEU A 41 0.80 -5.25 2.07
CA LEU A 41 0.09 -6.51 1.89
C LEU A 41 -0.13 -6.85 0.40
N ALA A 42 -0.60 -5.88 -0.39
CA ALA A 42 -0.84 -6.06 -1.81
C ALA A 42 0.45 -6.35 -2.58
N ALA A 43 1.53 -5.60 -2.30
CA ALA A 43 2.83 -5.79 -2.92
C ALA A 43 3.56 -7.05 -2.41
N GLY A 44 3.18 -7.58 -1.24
CA GLY A 44 3.91 -8.66 -0.58
C GLY A 44 5.30 -8.25 -0.11
N SER A 45 5.50 -6.97 0.19
CA SER A 45 6.79 -6.40 0.59
C SER A 45 6.55 -5.28 1.60
N GLU A 46 7.39 -5.17 2.61
CA GLU A 46 7.30 -4.09 3.59
C GLU A 46 7.77 -2.76 2.98
N TYR A 47 6.97 -1.71 3.20
CA TYR A 47 7.32 -0.35 2.85
C TYR A 47 7.61 0.47 4.10
N SER A 48 8.49 1.45 3.97
CA SER A 48 8.75 2.47 4.97
C SER A 48 8.70 3.84 4.32
N LEU A 49 8.30 4.85 5.11
CA LEU A 49 8.32 6.24 4.71
C LEU A 49 9.20 7.02 5.69
N GLY A 50 10.29 7.61 5.19
CA GLY A 50 11.25 8.36 6.00
C GLY A 50 10.58 9.49 6.75
N GLY A 51 10.64 9.45 8.09
CA GLY A 51 10.00 10.38 9.01
C GLY A 51 8.68 9.90 9.61
N LEU A 52 8.06 8.85 9.08
CA LEU A 52 6.90 8.17 9.69
C LEU A 52 7.41 7.06 10.63
N ASP A 53 6.85 6.97 11.84
CA ASP A 53 7.20 5.95 12.86
C ASP A 53 8.70 5.81 13.17
N GLY A 54 9.46 6.90 13.03
CA GLY A 54 10.90 6.90 13.25
C GLY A 54 11.72 6.22 12.16
N ALA A 55 11.12 5.83 11.03
CA ALA A 55 11.84 5.29 9.89
C ALA A 55 12.83 6.33 9.34
N LEU A 56 14.10 5.94 9.21
CA LEU A 56 15.16 6.84 8.73
C LEU A 56 15.25 6.93 7.20
N VAL A 57 14.77 5.89 6.51
CA VAL A 57 14.86 5.75 5.06
C VAL A 57 13.50 5.37 4.50
N THR A 58 13.12 6.00 3.39
CA THR A 58 11.95 5.63 2.60
C THR A 58 12.28 4.45 1.70
N SER A 59 11.61 3.31 1.88
CA SER A 59 11.68 2.19 0.94
C SER A 59 10.52 2.18 -0.06
N LEU A 60 9.44 2.93 0.24
CA LEU A 60 8.31 3.07 -0.68
C LEU A 60 8.78 3.72 -2.00
N PRO A 61 8.58 3.09 -3.16
CA PRO A 61 8.94 3.70 -4.44
C PRO A 61 8.14 4.96 -4.72
N VAL A 62 8.79 6.00 -5.23
CA VAL A 62 8.19 7.32 -5.47
C VAL A 62 6.94 7.28 -6.37
N GLN A 63 6.90 6.36 -7.34
CA GLN A 63 5.74 6.15 -8.21
C GLN A 63 4.46 5.75 -7.44
N HIS A 64 4.59 5.24 -6.21
CA HIS A 64 3.48 4.81 -5.38
C HIS A 64 3.05 5.85 -4.34
N PHE A 65 3.72 7.01 -4.26
CA PHE A 65 3.37 8.07 -3.30
C PHE A 65 1.95 8.61 -3.54
N ALA A 66 1.52 8.73 -4.80
CA ALA A 66 0.15 9.16 -5.11
C ALA A 66 -0.90 8.15 -4.64
N THR A 67 -0.56 6.85 -4.67
CA THR A 67 -1.42 5.78 -4.15
C THR A 67 -1.51 5.86 -2.63
N LEU A 68 -0.39 6.08 -1.93
CA LEU A 68 -0.36 6.27 -0.48
C LEU A 68 -1.22 7.46 -0.05
N VAL A 69 -1.03 8.63 -0.68
CA VAL A 69 -1.84 9.83 -0.38
C VAL A 69 -3.33 9.58 -0.60
N ARG A 70 -3.70 8.86 -1.66
CA ARG A 70 -5.11 8.53 -1.94
C ARG A 70 -5.71 7.61 -0.88
N GLY A 71 -5.00 6.54 -0.51
CA GLY A 71 -5.44 5.62 0.53
C GLY A 71 -5.59 6.33 1.87
N ALA A 72 -4.61 7.15 2.25
CA ALA A 72 -4.65 7.92 3.49
C ALA A 72 -5.81 8.92 3.51
N ALA A 73 -6.08 9.62 2.40
CA ALA A 73 -7.24 10.51 2.31
C ALA A 73 -8.57 9.75 2.44
N ALA A 74 -8.66 8.55 1.87
CA ALA A 74 -9.83 7.69 1.99
C ALA A 74 -10.06 7.26 3.44
N TYR A 75 -9.01 6.80 4.13
CA TYR A 75 -9.08 6.42 5.54
C TYR A 75 -9.45 7.61 6.42
N ALA A 76 -8.78 8.76 6.28
CA ALA A 76 -9.12 9.97 7.01
C ALA A 76 -10.63 10.30 6.91
N LEU A 77 -11.18 10.27 5.68
CA LEU A 77 -12.60 10.54 5.46
C LEU A 77 -13.53 9.45 6.02
N LEU A 78 -13.12 8.19 6.10
CA LEU A 78 -13.88 7.15 6.81
C LEU A 78 -13.99 7.44 8.30
N TRP A 79 -12.87 7.77 8.94
CA TRP A 79 -12.85 8.15 10.36
C TRP A 79 -13.76 9.36 10.61
N ARG A 80 -13.72 10.35 9.71
CA ARG A 80 -14.59 11.52 9.76
C ARG A 80 -16.06 11.19 9.55
N ALA A 81 -16.38 10.26 8.65
CA ALA A 81 -17.75 9.80 8.47
C ALA A 81 -18.26 9.15 9.76
N ALA A 82 -17.45 8.30 10.41
CA ALA A 82 -17.77 7.65 11.66
C ALA A 82 -18.02 8.64 12.81
N GLU A 83 -17.10 9.61 13.01
CA GLU A 83 -17.25 10.69 14.00
C GLU A 83 -18.59 11.43 13.83
N ARG A 84 -19.00 11.66 12.58
CA ARG A 84 -20.20 12.45 12.27
C ARG A 84 -21.52 11.71 12.40
N VAL A 85 -21.50 10.38 12.55
CA VAL A 85 -22.73 9.61 12.79
C VAL A 85 -23.37 10.03 14.12
N ASP A 86 -22.56 10.31 15.14
CA ASP A 86 -23.03 10.65 16.48
C ASP A 86 -23.11 12.17 16.74
N ALA A 87 -22.62 12.99 15.81
CA ALA A 87 -22.57 14.44 15.94
C ALA A 87 -23.86 15.12 15.46
N PHE A 88 -24.36 16.09 16.23
CA PHE A 88 -25.41 16.97 15.76
C PHE A 88 -24.94 17.76 14.53
N SER A 89 -25.70 17.69 13.44
CA SER A 89 -25.40 18.41 12.20
C SER A 89 -26.61 19.17 11.71
N ALA A 90 -26.44 20.45 11.39
CA ALA A 90 -27.45 21.25 10.70
C ALA A 90 -27.65 20.79 9.23
N ARG A 91 -26.75 19.94 8.72
CA ARG A 91 -26.83 19.30 7.40
C ARG A 91 -27.13 17.80 7.59
N PRO A 92 -28.39 17.36 7.43
CA PRO A 92 -28.78 15.99 7.76
C PRO A 92 -28.10 14.91 6.89
N ASN A 93 -27.72 15.24 5.65
CA ASN A 93 -27.08 14.28 4.73
C ASN A 93 -25.55 14.27 4.80
N LEU A 94 -24.94 15.12 5.63
CA LEU A 94 -23.49 15.32 5.67
C LEU A 94 -22.70 14.02 5.97
N PRO A 95 -23.12 13.15 6.90
CA PRO A 95 -22.40 11.88 7.13
C PRO A 95 -22.42 10.98 5.89
N ALA A 96 -23.56 10.89 5.19
CA ALA A 96 -23.69 10.08 3.98
C ALA A 96 -22.87 10.62 2.81
N GLU A 97 -22.80 11.94 2.65
CA GLU A 97 -21.97 12.60 1.63
C GLU A 97 -20.47 12.36 1.87
N VAL A 98 -20.01 12.45 3.13
CA VAL A 98 -18.62 12.17 3.51
C VAL A 98 -18.29 10.70 3.28
N LEU A 99 -19.18 9.79 3.68
CA LEU A 99 -19.02 8.36 3.43
C LEU A 99 -18.93 8.05 1.93
N ALA A 100 -19.77 8.69 1.10
CA ALA A 100 -19.73 8.51 -0.35
C ALA A 100 -18.40 8.99 -0.96
N ALA A 101 -17.87 10.12 -0.50
CA ALA A 101 -16.55 10.60 -0.91
C ALA A 101 -15.42 9.65 -0.51
N ALA A 102 -15.47 9.13 0.73
CA ALA A 102 -14.52 8.14 1.24
C ALA A 102 -14.56 6.85 0.39
N ALA A 103 -15.76 6.32 0.12
CA ALA A 103 -15.96 5.13 -0.69
C ALA A 103 -15.44 5.29 -2.13
N ALA A 104 -15.63 6.47 -2.75
CA ALA A 104 -15.10 6.74 -4.08
C ALA A 104 -13.56 6.77 -4.12
N LEU A 105 -12.91 7.25 -3.05
CA LEU A 105 -11.46 7.22 -2.93
C LEU A 105 -10.94 5.80 -2.64
N LEU A 106 -11.61 5.05 -1.77
CA LEU A 106 -11.31 3.64 -1.51
C LEU A 106 -11.39 2.82 -2.79
N ALA A 107 -12.44 2.94 -3.60
CA ALA A 107 -12.56 2.20 -4.85
C ALA A 107 -11.36 2.46 -5.80
N ARG A 108 -10.89 3.72 -5.86
CA ARG A 108 -9.70 4.09 -6.64
C ARG A 108 -8.39 3.61 -6.01
N PHE A 109 -8.36 3.42 -4.70
CA PHE A 109 -7.23 2.88 -3.97
C PHE A 109 -7.16 1.36 -4.17
N GLU A 110 -8.28 0.65 -4.05
CA GLU A 110 -8.40 -0.78 -4.33
C GLU A 110 -7.93 -1.14 -5.75
N VAL A 111 -8.30 -0.36 -6.77
CA VAL A 111 -7.77 -0.54 -8.13
C VAL A 111 -6.25 -0.39 -8.20
N ALA A 112 -5.66 0.47 -7.38
CA ALA A 112 -4.20 0.58 -7.31
C ALA A 112 -3.56 -0.59 -6.54
N LEU A 113 -4.23 -1.11 -5.50
CA LEU A 113 -3.78 -2.30 -4.78
C LEU A 113 -3.82 -3.56 -5.67
N THR A 114 -4.87 -3.73 -6.50
CA THR A 114 -4.92 -4.84 -7.45
C THR A 114 -3.79 -4.76 -8.48
N TYR A 115 -3.43 -3.56 -8.91
CA TYR A 115 -2.26 -3.34 -9.75
C TYR A 115 -0.94 -3.73 -9.06
N LEU A 116 -0.74 -3.36 -7.79
CA LEU A 116 0.43 -3.78 -7.01
C LEU A 116 0.51 -5.31 -6.86
N ALA A 117 -0.62 -5.95 -6.57
CA ALA A 117 -0.70 -7.42 -6.49
C ALA A 117 -0.40 -8.09 -7.85
N ALA A 118 -0.85 -7.50 -8.97
CA ALA A 118 -0.53 -7.98 -10.30
C ALA A 118 0.97 -7.87 -10.59
N LEU A 119 1.61 -6.74 -10.25
CA LEU A 119 3.06 -6.58 -10.40
C LEU A 119 3.84 -7.62 -9.59
N ARG A 120 3.40 -7.90 -8.34
CA ARG A 120 3.97 -8.97 -7.52
C ARG A 120 3.86 -10.32 -8.22
N SER A 121 2.67 -10.68 -8.73
CA SER A 121 2.49 -11.96 -9.42
C SER A 121 3.36 -12.09 -10.67
N ALA A 122 3.49 -11.03 -11.47
CA ALA A 122 4.34 -11.01 -12.64
C ALA A 122 5.82 -11.18 -12.27
N GLY A 123 6.28 -10.49 -11.21
CA GLY A 123 7.65 -10.64 -10.70
C GLY A 123 7.96 -12.06 -10.23
N LEU A 124 7.00 -12.73 -9.57
CA LEU A 124 7.15 -14.13 -9.16
C LEU A 124 7.24 -15.09 -10.36
N GLN A 125 6.46 -14.83 -11.42
CA GLN A 125 6.46 -15.64 -12.65
C GLN A 125 7.75 -15.51 -13.46
N THR A 126 8.42 -14.36 -13.38
CA THR A 126 9.66 -14.09 -14.12
C THR A 126 10.92 -14.23 -13.26
N SER A 127 10.79 -14.71 -12.02
CA SER A 127 11.93 -14.86 -11.10
C SER A 127 12.89 -15.94 -11.61
N ALA A 128 14.17 -15.60 -11.68
CA ALA A 128 15.23 -16.56 -12.01
C ALA A 128 15.52 -17.54 -10.85
N VAL A 129 15.05 -17.23 -9.65
CA VAL A 129 15.16 -18.11 -8.48
C VAL A 129 13.80 -18.80 -8.30
N PRO A 130 13.68 -20.09 -8.64
CA PRO A 130 12.45 -20.83 -8.44
C PRO A 130 12.15 -20.95 -6.93
N PRO A 131 10.86 -20.94 -6.53
CA PRO A 131 10.47 -21.09 -5.12
C PRO A 131 10.71 -22.52 -4.57
N TYR A 132 11.07 -23.45 -5.45
CA TYR A 132 11.49 -24.81 -5.11
C TYR A 132 12.94 -25.00 -5.55
N PRO A 133 13.73 -25.83 -4.84
CA PRO A 133 15.09 -26.16 -5.25
C PRO A 133 15.09 -26.81 -6.65
N ASP A 134 16.21 -26.67 -7.36
CA ASP A 134 16.39 -27.28 -8.68
C ASP A 134 16.15 -28.80 -8.60
N GLY A 135 15.51 -29.38 -9.62
CA GLY A 135 15.25 -30.82 -9.70
C GLY A 135 16.52 -31.66 -9.87
N THR A 136 17.67 -31.00 -10.08
CA THR A 136 18.99 -31.62 -10.06
C THR A 136 19.67 -31.59 -8.69
N GLU A 137 19.10 -30.93 -7.68
CA GLU A 137 19.65 -30.93 -6.32
C GLU A 137 19.37 -32.25 -5.60
N SER A 138 20.43 -32.96 -5.21
CA SER A 138 20.36 -34.26 -4.55
C SER A 138 19.71 -34.25 -3.16
N THR A 139 19.56 -33.06 -2.57
CA THR A 139 18.92 -32.84 -1.27
C THR A 139 17.39 -32.69 -1.37
N GLN A 140 16.82 -32.66 -2.57
CA GLN A 140 15.38 -32.51 -2.77
C GLN A 140 14.63 -33.80 -2.38
N PRO A 141 13.63 -33.73 -1.48
CA PRO A 141 12.73 -34.84 -1.24
C PRO A 141 11.75 -34.98 -2.42
N GLY A 142 11.73 -36.14 -3.09
CA GLY A 142 10.82 -36.40 -4.20
C GLY A 142 11.47 -37.14 -5.37
N TRP A 143 10.84 -37.07 -6.54
CA TRP A 143 11.35 -37.67 -7.77
C TRP A 143 12.43 -36.76 -8.39
N GLN A 144 13.66 -37.27 -8.48
CA GLN A 144 14.79 -36.58 -9.11
C GLN A 144 14.78 -36.83 -10.62
N LEU A 145 15.17 -35.81 -11.41
CA LEU A 145 15.40 -35.99 -12.84
C LEU A 145 16.56 -36.99 -13.02
N PRO A 146 16.44 -38.00 -13.90
CA PRO A 146 17.56 -38.89 -14.19
C PRO A 146 18.72 -38.08 -14.74
N ASP A 147 19.94 -38.36 -14.26
CA ASP A 147 21.16 -37.77 -14.81
C ASP A 147 21.17 -37.96 -16.33
N ALA A 148 21.46 -36.88 -17.08
CA ALA A 148 21.62 -36.97 -18.52
C ALA A 148 22.72 -38.01 -18.82
N PRO A 149 22.49 -38.98 -19.73
CA PRO A 149 23.49 -40.01 -19.98
C PRO A 149 24.76 -39.36 -20.54
N ASP A 150 25.86 -39.51 -19.80
CA ASP A 150 27.21 -39.23 -20.29
C ASP A 150 27.44 -40.05 -21.56
N GLY A 151 27.51 -39.38 -22.71
CA GLY A 151 28.01 -39.96 -23.94
C GLY A 151 27.02 -40.02 -25.08
N ALA A 152 27.07 -39.00 -25.93
CA ALA A 152 26.91 -39.18 -27.36
C ALA A 152 27.91 -38.27 -28.09
N GLY A 153 29.08 -38.81 -28.39
CA GLY A 153 30.10 -38.14 -29.19
C GLY A 153 31.42 -38.90 -29.17
N GLY A 154 31.49 -39.98 -29.95
CA GLY A 154 32.74 -40.63 -30.35
C GLY A 154 33.45 -39.87 -31.47
#